data_AF-A0A1R3KAY6-F1
#
_entry.id   AF-A0A1R3KAY6-F1
#
_cell.length_a   1.000
_cell.length_b   1.000
_cell.length_c   1.000
_cell.angle_alpha   90.00
_cell.angle_beta   90.00
_cell.angle_gamma   90.00
#
_symmetry.space_group_name_H-M   'P 1'
#
loop_
_entity.id
_entity.type
_entity.pdbx_description
1 polymer ?
#
loop_
_entity_poly.entity_id
_entity_poly.type
_entity_poly.pdbx_seq_one_letter_code
_entity_poly.pdbx_strand_id
1 'polypeptide(L)'
;MLPPPSRPQPRPMDPRLQTESVIGGVSSADKITLGDIARERVDVISEKMHRLPDEYLDHLKIQLRAILESQNRDEFMILHNFVQTRSDLTAQTLIKAHRTQLEILVAINMGIQAFLHPTISLSRDCLIEIFVYKRCRNIACQSLLHCTCQICANRSGFCNLCTCVICNKFDFQVNTCRWIGCDLCSHWTHTDCAIRDGQIFPSTEMLYFRCGACNGTSGLLGWVKDVFQYSAPAWDRDALIRELGFVTRVFRASDDPRGKKLFQLVEKIKGGLADCRLILMFFQELDSPSSSSSLGNGGQLLMAPQEACDRVAEVAQEVLRKLEMVGDEKMRMLKNARLSLDACEREVQDKAKQLEELKLERQKQLQELERIVRLKQKEVDIFQLKADAAKRQAERLQRFALAKSADQSQQHYATTYNSFE
;
A
#
# COMPACT_ATOMS: atom_id res chain seq x y z
N MET A 1 18.03 35.20 -59.15
CA MET A 1 17.37 34.90 -57.86
C MET A 1 18.33 34.08 -57.04
N LEU A 2 18.83 34.66 -55.94
CA LEU A 2 19.80 34.05 -55.03
C LEU A 2 19.13 32.96 -54.16
N PRO A 3 19.85 31.89 -53.78
CA PRO A 3 19.29 30.86 -52.90
C PRO A 3 19.13 31.39 -51.47
N PRO A 4 18.17 30.85 -50.69
CA PRO A 4 17.91 31.32 -49.33
C PRO A 4 19.04 30.90 -48.36
N PRO A 5 19.29 31.68 -47.29
CA PRO A 5 20.36 31.40 -46.34
C PRO A 5 20.03 30.19 -45.47
N SER A 6 21.05 29.36 -45.25
CA SER A 6 21.03 28.16 -44.42
C SER A 6 20.74 28.48 -42.96
N ARG A 7 19.80 27.75 -42.34
CA ARG A 7 19.48 27.79 -40.91
C ARG A 7 20.73 27.42 -40.07
N PRO A 8 21.04 28.14 -38.98
CA PRO A 8 22.14 27.76 -38.10
C PRO A 8 21.79 26.47 -37.34
N GLN A 9 22.70 25.50 -37.36
CA GLN A 9 22.60 24.28 -36.55
C GLN A 9 22.80 24.61 -35.07
N PRO A 10 22.05 23.96 -34.15
CA PRO A 10 22.28 24.13 -32.71
C PRO A 10 23.63 23.52 -32.31
N ARG A 11 24.43 24.27 -31.56
CA ARG A 11 25.69 23.78 -30.97
C ARG A 11 25.42 22.66 -29.97
N PRO A 12 26.27 21.62 -29.91
CA PRO A 12 26.16 20.58 -28.89
C PRO A 12 26.40 21.18 -27.50
N MET A 13 25.47 20.94 -26.58
CA MET A 13 25.57 21.29 -25.17
C MET A 13 26.67 20.44 -24.49
N ASP A 14 27.53 21.11 -23.73
CA ASP A 14 28.58 20.52 -22.90
C ASP A 14 27.96 19.66 -21.76
N PRO A 15 28.38 18.40 -21.54
CA PRO A 15 27.75 17.51 -20.54
C PRO A 15 28.00 17.85 -19.06
N ARG A 16 28.49 19.05 -18.73
CA ARG A 16 28.97 19.38 -17.36
C ARG A 16 28.11 20.37 -16.56
N LEU A 17 26.87 20.61 -16.94
CA LEU A 17 25.92 21.32 -16.08
C LEU A 17 24.99 20.31 -15.42
N GLN A 18 25.48 19.71 -14.34
CA GLN A 18 24.64 19.05 -13.35
C GLN A 18 23.64 20.07 -12.83
N THR A 19 22.36 19.79 -13.02
CA THR A 19 21.26 20.46 -12.34
C THR A 19 21.31 20.09 -10.86
N GLU A 20 22.15 20.79 -10.10
CA GLU A 20 21.99 20.89 -8.65
C GLU A 20 20.69 21.67 -8.39
N SER A 21 19.62 20.92 -8.16
CA SER A 21 18.43 21.47 -7.52
C SER A 21 18.82 21.84 -6.09
N VAL A 22 18.94 23.15 -5.85
CA VAL A 22 19.24 23.76 -4.56
C VAL A 22 18.05 23.52 -3.63
N ILE A 23 18.04 22.37 -2.97
CA ILE A 23 17.24 22.16 -1.75
C ILE A 23 18.08 22.72 -0.60
N GLY A 24 17.57 23.77 0.04
CA GLY A 24 18.31 24.59 0.99
C GLY A 24 18.95 23.82 2.15
N GLY A 25 20.17 24.23 2.49
CA GLY A 25 20.65 24.30 3.88
C GLY A 25 21.01 23.02 4.62
N VAL A 26 21.18 21.86 3.97
CA VAL A 26 21.67 20.63 4.65
C VAL A 26 23.15 20.42 4.35
N SER A 27 23.99 20.45 5.40
CA SER A 27 25.42 20.12 5.31
C SER A 27 25.62 18.75 4.65
N SER A 28 26.60 18.62 3.75
CA SER A 28 26.86 17.38 2.99
C SER A 28 27.11 16.16 3.89
N ALA A 29 27.48 16.36 5.15
CA ALA A 29 27.73 15.31 6.14
C ALA A 29 26.44 14.72 6.76
N ASP A 30 25.31 15.43 6.68
CA ASP A 30 24.03 15.02 7.29
C ASP A 30 23.02 14.47 6.28
N LYS A 31 23.39 14.38 5.00
CA LYS A 31 22.53 13.86 3.93
C LYS A 31 22.39 12.35 4.04
N ILE A 32 21.15 11.87 4.11
CA ILE A 32 20.79 10.44 4.10
C ILE A 32 20.40 10.06 2.67
N THR A 33 20.91 8.93 2.19
CA THR A 33 20.54 8.35 0.88
C THR A 33 19.56 7.18 1.03
N LEU A 34 18.92 6.77 -0.09
CA LEU A 34 18.11 5.54 -0.12
C LEU A 34 18.93 4.28 0.25
N GLY A 35 20.22 4.26 -0.12
CA GLY A 35 21.14 3.19 0.25
C GLY A 35 21.37 3.10 1.76
N ASP A 36 21.54 4.25 2.42
CA ASP A 36 21.68 4.31 3.88
C ASP A 36 20.41 3.80 4.56
N ILE A 37 19.22 4.19 4.08
CA ILE A 37 17.95 3.72 4.62
C ILE A 37 17.80 2.20 4.50
N ALA A 38 18.20 1.64 3.36
CA ALA A 38 18.11 0.22 3.11
C ALA A 38 19.11 -0.58 3.98
N ARG A 39 20.34 -0.08 4.13
CA ARG A 39 21.46 -0.82 4.73
C ARG A 39 21.62 -0.63 6.23
N GLU A 40 21.44 0.59 6.73
CA GLU A 40 21.79 0.95 8.11
C GLU A 40 20.68 0.66 9.12
N ARG A 41 21.05 0.56 10.39
CA ARG A 41 20.10 0.25 11.47
C ARG A 41 18.95 1.25 11.55
N VAL A 42 17.78 0.75 11.94
CA VAL A 42 16.54 1.54 11.99
C VAL A 42 16.65 2.76 12.91
N ASP A 43 17.23 2.57 14.10
CA ASP A 43 17.39 3.61 15.12
C ASP A 43 18.30 4.76 14.65
N VAL A 44 19.44 4.44 14.05
CA VAL A 44 20.40 5.43 13.53
C VAL A 44 19.77 6.31 12.46
N ILE A 45 19.11 5.70 11.46
CA ILE A 45 18.48 6.44 10.37
C ILE A 45 17.25 7.22 10.86
N SER A 46 16.47 6.64 11.78
CA SER A 46 15.34 7.32 12.41
C SER A 46 15.80 8.61 13.09
N GLU A 47 16.84 8.57 13.92
CA GLU A 47 17.37 9.75 14.60
C GLU A 47 17.83 10.85 13.63
N LYS A 48 18.56 10.47 12.57
CA LYS A 48 18.98 11.42 11.54
C LYS A 48 17.78 12.03 10.79
N MET A 49 16.76 11.23 10.45
CA MET A 49 15.57 11.70 9.76
C MET A 49 14.76 12.72 10.56
N HIS A 50 14.69 12.59 11.89
CA HIS A 50 14.00 13.58 12.74
C HIS A 50 14.65 14.98 12.72
N ARG A 51 15.89 15.09 12.22
CA ARG A 51 16.63 16.35 12.09
C ARG A 51 16.56 16.95 10.68
N LEU A 52 15.97 16.22 9.73
CA LEU A 52 15.89 16.64 8.33
C LEU A 52 14.53 17.30 8.04
N PRO A 53 14.48 18.30 7.13
CA PRO A 53 13.22 18.89 6.70
C PRO A 53 12.31 17.89 5.95
N ASP A 54 11.00 18.04 6.10
CA ASP A 54 10.01 17.19 5.44
C ASP A 54 10.15 17.21 3.91
N GLU A 55 10.53 18.35 3.31
CA GLU A 55 10.75 18.48 1.87
C GLU A 55 11.87 17.57 1.37
N TYR A 56 12.91 17.37 2.18
CA TYR A 56 14.00 16.46 1.86
C TYR A 56 13.55 14.99 1.97
N LEU A 57 12.73 14.67 2.97
CA LEU A 57 12.16 13.34 3.14
C LEU A 57 11.20 12.98 1.99
N ASP A 58 10.41 13.94 1.52
CA ASP A 58 9.56 13.75 0.34
C ASP A 58 10.37 13.62 -0.94
N HIS A 59 11.49 14.34 -1.06
CA HIS A 59 12.42 14.15 -2.17
C HIS A 59 12.96 12.71 -2.22
N LEU A 60 13.30 12.09 -1.09
CA LEU A 60 13.70 10.68 -1.04
C LEU A 60 12.59 9.74 -1.54
N LYS A 61 11.32 10.01 -1.19
CA LYS A 61 10.19 9.24 -1.72
C LYS A 61 10.04 9.38 -3.22
N ILE A 62 10.24 10.59 -3.76
CA ILE A 62 10.17 10.86 -5.21
C ILE A 62 11.31 10.13 -5.93
N GLN A 63 12.53 10.17 -5.39
CA GLN A 63 13.66 9.44 -5.93
C GLN A 63 13.39 7.93 -6.01
N LEU A 64 12.86 7.33 -4.93
CA LEU A 64 12.54 5.90 -4.94
C LEU A 64 11.41 5.56 -5.92
N ARG A 65 10.39 6.42 -6.06
CA ARG A 65 9.35 6.25 -7.08
C ARG A 65 9.95 6.21 -8.48
N ALA A 66 10.87 7.13 -8.81
CA ALA A 66 11.54 7.15 -10.10
C ALA A 66 12.34 5.86 -10.35
N ILE A 67 13.05 5.33 -9.34
CA ILE A 67 13.78 4.05 -9.45
C ILE A 67 12.80 2.90 -9.75
N LEU A 68 11.68 2.82 -9.02
CA LEU A 68 10.66 1.77 -9.18
C LEU A 68 9.92 1.83 -10.53
N GLU A 69 9.75 3.02 -11.09
CA GLU A 69 9.11 3.23 -12.40
C GLU A 69 10.08 2.99 -13.57
N SER A 70 11.36 3.27 -13.36
CA SER A 70 12.37 3.16 -14.40
C SER A 70 12.62 1.72 -14.86
N GLN A 71 13.23 1.58 -16.04
CA GLN A 71 13.81 0.30 -16.46
C GLN A 71 15.15 -0.01 -15.77
N ASN A 72 15.63 0.84 -14.85
CA ASN A 72 16.87 0.65 -14.11
C ASN A 72 16.69 -0.40 -13.00
N ARG A 73 16.52 -1.65 -13.42
CA ARG A 73 16.30 -2.79 -12.51
C ARG A 73 17.48 -2.98 -11.56
N ASP A 74 18.69 -2.65 -11.98
CA ASP A 74 19.91 -2.91 -11.20
C ASP A 74 19.92 -2.09 -9.89
N GLU A 75 19.57 -0.80 -9.96
CA GLU A 75 19.52 0.06 -8.77
C GLU A 75 18.45 -0.39 -7.77
N PHE A 76 17.26 -0.74 -8.26
CA PHE A 76 16.22 -1.31 -7.41
C PHE A 76 16.66 -2.63 -6.77
N MET A 77 17.28 -3.52 -7.54
CA MET A 77 17.75 -4.82 -7.04
C MET A 77 18.81 -4.67 -5.95
N ILE A 78 19.68 -3.67 -6.04
CA ILE A 78 20.66 -3.36 -4.98
C ILE A 78 19.94 -2.96 -3.68
N LEU A 79 19.01 -2.01 -3.74
CA LEU A 79 18.23 -1.58 -2.58
C LEU A 79 17.41 -2.72 -1.98
N HIS A 80 16.74 -3.50 -2.83
CA HIS A 80 15.96 -4.68 -2.44
C HIS A 80 16.83 -5.69 -1.70
N ASN A 81 18.01 -6.01 -2.24
CA ASN A 81 18.95 -6.95 -1.63
C ASN A 81 19.46 -6.46 -0.26
N PHE A 82 19.74 -5.16 -0.10
CA PHE A 82 20.10 -4.61 1.21
C PHE A 82 18.99 -4.80 2.24
N VAL A 83 17.72 -4.61 1.85
CA VAL A 83 16.59 -4.82 2.76
C VAL A 83 16.37 -6.31 3.06
N GLN A 84 16.46 -7.20 2.07
CA GLN A 84 16.25 -8.65 2.27
C GLN A 84 17.30 -9.30 3.16
N THR A 85 18.55 -8.82 3.10
CA THR A 85 19.67 -9.40 3.85
C THR A 85 19.69 -9.00 5.33
N ARG A 86 18.81 -8.09 5.73
CA ARG A 86 18.74 -7.56 7.09
C ARG A 86 17.85 -8.37 8.02
N SER A 87 18.49 -9.14 8.89
CA SER A 87 17.82 -9.91 9.96
C SER A 87 17.31 -9.03 11.11
N ASP A 88 17.80 -7.81 11.25
CA ASP A 88 17.39 -6.88 12.30
C ASP A 88 16.02 -6.22 12.02
N LEU A 89 15.50 -6.31 10.79
CA LEU A 89 14.20 -5.76 10.40
C LEU A 89 13.06 -6.68 10.87
N THR A 90 12.58 -6.43 12.08
CA THR A 90 11.48 -7.15 12.73
C THR A 90 10.36 -6.18 13.07
N ALA A 91 9.16 -6.69 13.40
CA ALA A 91 8.07 -5.82 13.85
C ALA A 91 8.49 -4.94 15.04
N GLN A 92 9.27 -5.49 15.99
CA GLN A 92 9.72 -4.75 17.17
C GLN A 92 10.70 -3.61 16.86
N THR A 93 11.59 -3.80 15.89
CA THR A 93 12.56 -2.77 15.49
C THR A 93 11.90 -1.71 14.61
N LEU A 94 10.99 -2.11 13.71
CA LEU A 94 10.29 -1.21 12.80
C LEU A 94 9.32 -0.24 13.51
N ILE A 95 8.80 -0.58 14.69
CA ILE A 95 8.01 0.35 15.53
C ILE A 95 8.79 1.64 15.82
N LYS A 96 10.13 1.56 15.92
CA LYS A 96 11.03 2.69 16.23
C LYS A 96 11.40 3.52 14.99
N ALA A 97 10.97 3.10 13.80
CA ALA A 97 11.32 3.77 12.55
C ALA A 97 10.61 5.13 12.42
N HIS A 98 11.31 6.07 11.78
CA HIS A 98 10.66 7.28 11.28
C HIS A 98 9.56 6.91 10.26
N ARG A 99 8.48 7.69 10.18
CA ARG A 99 7.30 7.34 9.34
C ARG A 99 7.68 7.20 7.86
N THR A 100 8.48 8.12 7.33
CA THR A 100 9.00 8.08 5.94
C THR A 100 9.98 6.92 5.72
N GLN A 101 10.82 6.63 6.72
CA GLN A 101 11.74 5.48 6.66
C GLN A 101 10.97 4.17 6.46
N LEU A 102 9.88 4.00 7.23
CA LEU A 102 9.04 2.81 7.15
C LEU A 102 8.37 2.68 5.77
N GLU A 103 7.86 3.78 5.20
CA GLU A 103 7.28 3.76 3.83
C GLU A 103 8.30 3.35 2.78
N ILE A 104 9.51 3.92 2.87
CA ILE A 104 10.61 3.62 1.97
C ILE A 104 11.01 2.14 2.10
N LEU A 105 11.18 1.63 3.32
CA LEU A 105 11.51 0.23 3.56
C LEU A 105 10.42 -0.72 3.05
N VAL A 106 9.14 -0.40 3.27
CA VAL A 106 8.00 -1.19 2.76
C VAL A 106 7.95 -1.15 1.24
N ALA A 107 8.11 0.03 0.63
CA ALA A 107 8.09 0.19 -0.82
C ALA A 107 9.23 -0.60 -1.49
N ILE A 108 10.44 -0.57 -0.90
CA ILE A 108 11.59 -1.37 -1.34
C ILE A 108 11.24 -2.86 -1.19
N ASN A 109 10.92 -3.33 0.02
CA ASN A 109 10.68 -4.75 0.32
C ASN A 109 9.59 -5.36 -0.60
N MET A 110 8.51 -4.61 -0.82
CA MET A 110 7.37 -5.07 -1.62
C MET A 110 7.52 -4.82 -3.13
N GLY A 111 8.42 -3.93 -3.54
CA GLY A 111 8.56 -3.46 -4.92
C GLY A 111 7.33 -2.69 -5.42
N ILE A 112 6.69 -1.91 -4.55
CA ILE A 112 5.42 -1.22 -4.87
C ILE A 112 5.54 0.27 -4.54
N GLN A 113 5.42 1.11 -5.57
CA GLN A 113 5.53 2.56 -5.43
C GLN A 113 4.32 3.22 -4.73
N ALA A 114 3.16 2.55 -4.71
CA ALA A 114 1.94 3.11 -4.15
C ALA A 114 2.06 3.44 -2.65
N PHE A 115 2.96 2.77 -1.92
CA PHE A 115 3.27 3.08 -0.51
C PHE A 115 3.95 4.44 -0.31
N LEU A 116 4.44 5.07 -1.39
CA LEU A 116 5.11 6.37 -1.37
C LEU A 116 4.19 7.51 -1.84
N HIS A 117 2.94 7.19 -2.20
CA HIS A 117 2.01 8.15 -2.77
C HIS A 117 1.34 8.98 -1.66
N PRO A 118 1.29 10.32 -1.77
CA PRO A 118 0.76 11.19 -0.70
C PRO A 118 -0.69 10.91 -0.29
N THR A 119 -1.51 10.39 -1.21
CA THR A 119 -2.93 10.09 -0.93
C THR A 119 -3.15 8.74 -0.24
N ILE A 120 -2.11 7.92 -0.10
CA ILE A 120 -2.20 6.61 0.55
C ILE A 120 -1.86 6.78 2.02
N SER A 121 -2.89 6.72 2.87
CA SER A 121 -2.77 6.85 4.33
C SER A 121 -2.94 5.50 5.02
N LEU A 122 -1.85 4.73 5.10
CA LEU A 122 -1.80 3.54 5.95
C LEU A 122 -1.28 3.87 7.36
N SER A 123 -1.80 3.16 8.36
CA SER A 123 -1.28 3.24 9.73
C SER A 123 0.13 2.63 9.83
N ARG A 124 0.89 3.02 10.85
CA ARG A 124 2.22 2.44 11.12
C ARG A 124 2.13 0.93 11.32
N ASP A 125 1.14 0.46 12.07
CA ASP A 125 0.94 -0.98 12.32
C ASP A 125 0.63 -1.75 11.02
N CYS A 126 -0.21 -1.18 10.14
CA CYS A 126 -0.51 -1.78 8.85
C CYS A 126 0.74 -1.91 7.98
N LEU A 127 1.59 -0.87 7.93
CA LEU A 127 2.86 -0.92 7.19
C LEU A 127 3.83 -1.96 7.76
N ILE A 128 3.91 -2.08 9.08
CA ILE A 128 4.74 -3.10 9.74
C ILE A 128 4.23 -4.50 9.41
N GLU A 129 2.92 -4.74 9.53
CA GLU A 129 2.30 -6.03 9.21
C GLU A 129 2.48 -6.41 7.74
N ILE A 130 2.41 -5.44 6.82
CA ILE A 130 2.74 -5.66 5.42
C ILE A 130 4.22 -6.04 5.28
N PHE A 131 5.14 -5.29 5.91
CA PHE A 131 6.57 -5.54 5.85
C PHE A 131 6.93 -6.98 6.28
N VAL A 132 6.33 -7.45 7.37
CA VAL A 132 6.58 -8.80 7.92
C VAL A 132 5.65 -9.87 7.35
N TYR A 133 4.98 -9.60 6.23
CA TYR A 133 4.12 -10.56 5.52
C TYR A 133 2.97 -11.15 6.36
N LYS A 134 2.40 -10.35 7.26
CA LYS A 134 1.17 -10.69 8.02
C LYS A 134 -0.09 -10.10 7.41
N ARG A 135 0.06 -9.05 6.60
CA ARG A 135 -1.03 -8.39 5.88
C ARG A 135 -0.75 -8.30 4.39
N CYS A 136 -1.81 -8.36 3.58
CA CYS A 136 -1.73 -8.25 2.14
C CYS A 136 -1.13 -6.92 1.71
N ARG A 137 -0.13 -6.98 0.81
CA ARG A 137 0.53 -5.80 0.21
C ARG A 137 -0.33 -5.04 -0.80
N ASN A 138 -1.48 -5.59 -1.21
CA ASN A 138 -2.45 -4.86 -2.01
C ASN A 138 -3.22 -3.90 -1.10
N ILE A 139 -3.00 -2.60 -1.27
CA ILE A 139 -3.59 -1.52 -0.46
C ILE A 139 -5.12 -1.51 -0.53
N ALA A 140 -5.74 -2.04 -1.59
CA ALA A 140 -7.20 -2.19 -1.66
C ALA A 140 -7.71 -3.43 -0.91
N CYS A 141 -6.88 -4.48 -0.79
CA CYS A 141 -7.27 -5.73 -0.16
C CYS A 141 -7.10 -5.68 1.37
N GLN A 142 -5.91 -5.30 1.84
CA GLN A 142 -5.52 -5.20 3.26
C GLN A 142 -5.86 -6.43 4.13
N SER A 143 -6.18 -7.58 3.54
CA SER A 143 -6.57 -8.77 4.29
C SER A 143 -5.41 -9.32 5.11
N LEU A 144 -5.72 -9.90 6.27
CA LEU A 144 -4.76 -10.66 7.05
C LEU A 144 -4.42 -11.97 6.34
N LEU A 145 -3.14 -12.36 6.37
CA LEU A 145 -2.65 -13.54 5.67
C LEU A 145 -2.76 -14.76 6.59
N HIS A 146 -3.97 -15.32 6.69
CA HIS A 146 -4.31 -16.43 7.59
C HIS A 146 -4.51 -17.79 6.90
N CYS A 147 -4.33 -17.87 5.59
CA CYS A 147 -4.46 -19.15 4.88
C CYS A 147 -3.26 -20.06 5.22
N THR A 148 -3.54 -21.27 5.72
CA THR A 148 -2.53 -22.23 6.17
C THR A 148 -2.17 -23.29 5.12
N CYS A 149 -2.68 -23.16 3.89
CA CYS A 149 -2.35 -24.11 2.82
C CYS A 149 -0.86 -24.03 2.44
N GLN A 150 -0.34 -25.09 1.84
CA GLN A 150 1.07 -25.19 1.46
C GLN A 150 1.53 -24.03 0.56
N ILE A 151 0.69 -23.56 -0.36
CA ILE A 151 1.04 -22.42 -1.24
C ILE A 151 1.16 -21.12 -0.44
N CYS A 152 0.19 -20.82 0.41
CA CYS A 152 0.18 -19.59 1.20
C CYS A 152 1.30 -19.60 2.25
N ALA A 153 1.57 -20.75 2.88
CA ALA A 153 2.62 -20.90 3.86
C ALA A 153 4.04 -20.80 3.25
N ASN A 154 4.24 -21.31 2.03
CA ASN A 154 5.56 -21.33 1.39
C ASN A 154 5.90 -20.05 0.62
N ARG A 155 4.94 -19.13 0.44
CA ARG A 155 5.13 -17.90 -0.34
C ARG A 155 4.88 -16.68 0.53
N SER A 156 5.96 -16.06 1.00
CA SER A 156 5.91 -14.85 1.82
C SER A 156 5.04 -13.77 1.16
N GLY A 157 4.03 -13.29 1.90
CA GLY A 157 3.14 -12.22 1.45
C GLY A 157 2.09 -12.64 0.43
N PHE A 158 1.94 -13.93 0.13
CA PHE A 158 0.91 -14.42 -0.77
C PHE A 158 -0.48 -14.25 -0.15
N CYS A 159 -1.38 -13.57 -0.86
CA CYS A 159 -2.76 -13.41 -0.46
C CYS A 159 -3.66 -14.27 -1.33
N ASN A 160 -4.32 -15.26 -0.73
CA ASN A 160 -5.25 -16.13 -1.44
C ASN A 160 -6.42 -15.37 -2.07
N LEU A 161 -6.75 -14.15 -1.64
CA LEU A 161 -7.90 -13.38 -2.14
C LEU A 161 -7.61 -12.56 -3.40
N CYS A 162 -6.37 -12.11 -3.61
CA CYS A 162 -6.06 -11.19 -4.72
C CYS A 162 -4.77 -11.53 -5.47
N THR A 163 -4.03 -12.57 -5.07
CA THR A 163 -2.77 -12.94 -5.70
C THR A 163 -2.96 -14.17 -6.58
N CYS A 164 -2.50 -14.08 -7.82
CA CYS A 164 -2.52 -15.19 -8.76
C CYS A 164 -1.59 -16.32 -8.33
N VAL A 165 -2.13 -17.54 -8.23
CA VAL A 165 -1.38 -18.75 -7.85
C VAL A 165 -0.23 -19.06 -8.82
N ILE A 166 -0.29 -18.59 -10.06
CA ILE A 166 0.77 -18.85 -11.05
C ILE A 166 1.85 -17.78 -11.02
N CYS A 167 1.48 -16.50 -11.21
CA CYS A 167 2.47 -15.44 -11.42
C CYS A 167 2.84 -14.66 -10.14
N ASN A 168 2.19 -14.94 -9.00
CA ASN A 168 2.35 -14.22 -7.74
C ASN A 168 2.08 -12.70 -7.81
N LYS A 169 1.40 -12.25 -8.86
CA LYS A 169 0.97 -10.86 -9.02
C LYS A 169 -0.49 -10.70 -8.64
N PHE A 170 -0.82 -9.52 -8.15
CA PHE A 170 -2.19 -9.06 -7.95
C PHE A 170 -2.47 -7.91 -8.91
N ASP A 171 -3.74 -7.58 -9.09
CA ASP A 171 -4.18 -6.33 -9.69
C ASP A 171 -5.38 -5.78 -8.90
N PHE A 172 -5.90 -4.64 -9.33
CA PHE A 172 -7.02 -3.95 -8.68
C PHE A 172 -8.36 -4.24 -9.38
N GLN A 173 -8.38 -5.19 -10.32
CA GLN A 173 -9.59 -5.49 -11.07
C GLN A 173 -10.49 -6.41 -10.23
N VAL A 174 -11.74 -5.99 -10.07
CA VAL A 174 -12.82 -6.76 -9.44
C VAL A 174 -13.95 -6.90 -10.44
N ASN A 175 -14.88 -7.83 -10.19
CA ASN A 175 -16.08 -8.01 -11.03
C ASN A 175 -15.71 -8.25 -12.52
N THR A 176 -14.78 -9.18 -12.75
CA THR A 176 -14.15 -9.41 -14.06
C THR A 176 -13.91 -10.90 -14.30
N CYS A 177 -14.03 -11.33 -15.57
CA CYS A 177 -13.62 -12.63 -16.09
C CYS A 177 -12.09 -12.73 -16.29
N ARG A 178 -11.32 -11.69 -15.94
CA ARG A 178 -9.85 -11.73 -15.89
C ARG A 178 -9.31 -12.68 -14.83
N TRP A 179 -10.13 -12.98 -13.83
CA TRP A 179 -9.78 -13.85 -12.72
C TRP A 179 -10.68 -15.08 -12.71
N ILE A 180 -10.11 -16.23 -12.37
CA ILE A 180 -10.80 -17.49 -12.18
C ILE A 180 -10.60 -17.89 -10.72
N GLY A 181 -11.69 -17.98 -9.97
CA GLY A 181 -11.71 -18.48 -8.60
C GLY A 181 -11.87 -20.00 -8.56
N CYS A 182 -11.25 -20.64 -7.57
CA CYS A 182 -11.50 -22.04 -7.27
C CYS A 182 -12.62 -22.17 -6.22
N ASP A 183 -13.64 -22.97 -6.53
CA ASP A 183 -14.81 -23.19 -5.65
C ASP A 183 -14.44 -23.94 -4.36
N LEU A 184 -13.33 -24.69 -4.36
CA LEU A 184 -12.95 -25.54 -3.24
C LEU A 184 -12.04 -24.84 -2.22
N CYS A 185 -11.11 -24.01 -2.68
CA CYS A 185 -10.07 -23.43 -1.82
C CYS A 185 -9.99 -21.90 -1.89
N SER A 186 -10.88 -21.25 -2.67
CA SER A 186 -10.97 -19.80 -2.82
C SER A 186 -9.65 -19.12 -3.22
N HIS A 187 -8.76 -19.86 -3.89
CA HIS A 187 -7.58 -19.29 -4.53
C HIS A 187 -7.92 -18.81 -5.93
N TRP A 188 -7.24 -17.74 -6.36
CA TRP A 188 -7.52 -17.07 -7.62
C TRP A 188 -6.35 -17.20 -8.59
N THR A 189 -6.67 -17.31 -9.87
CA THR A 189 -5.69 -17.36 -10.95
C THR A 189 -6.11 -16.41 -12.06
N HIS A 190 -5.18 -15.64 -12.60
CA HIS A 190 -5.45 -14.86 -13.82
C HIS A 190 -5.82 -15.80 -14.96
N THR A 191 -6.87 -15.48 -15.70
CA THR A 191 -7.34 -16.24 -16.87
C THR A 191 -6.21 -16.51 -17.87
N ASP A 192 -5.41 -15.49 -18.20
CA ASP A 192 -4.28 -15.65 -19.14
C ASP A 192 -3.13 -16.50 -18.56
N CYS A 193 -3.00 -16.58 -17.23
CA CYS A 193 -2.05 -17.49 -16.60
C CYS A 193 -2.58 -18.93 -16.67
N ALA A 194 -3.85 -19.14 -16.32
CA ALA A 194 -4.49 -20.46 -16.39
C ALA A 194 -4.46 -21.06 -17.80
N ILE A 195 -4.71 -20.24 -18.83
CA ILE A 195 -4.63 -20.68 -20.24
C ILE A 195 -3.20 -21.12 -20.59
N ARG A 196 -2.20 -20.29 -20.27
CA ARG A 196 -0.80 -20.54 -20.64
C ARG A 196 -0.22 -21.76 -19.94
N ASP A 197 -0.65 -22.01 -18.70
CA ASP A 197 -0.23 -23.13 -17.87
C ASP A 197 -1.03 -24.41 -18.15
N GLY A 198 -2.00 -24.38 -19.08
CA GLY A 198 -2.82 -25.54 -19.41
C GLY A 198 -3.78 -25.98 -18.30
N GLN A 199 -4.16 -25.07 -17.40
CA GLN A 199 -5.10 -25.35 -16.31
C GLN A 199 -6.57 -25.36 -16.76
N ILE A 200 -6.84 -24.95 -18.00
CA ILE A 200 -8.18 -25.02 -18.59
C ILE A 200 -8.22 -26.21 -19.56
N PHE A 201 -9.14 -27.14 -19.32
CA PHE A 201 -9.23 -28.36 -20.12
C PHE A 201 -10.68 -28.81 -20.30
N PRO A 202 -11.01 -29.42 -21.45
CA PRO A 202 -12.32 -30.02 -21.68
C PRO A 202 -12.43 -31.38 -20.97
N SER A 203 -13.63 -31.72 -20.51
CA SER A 203 -13.99 -33.06 -20.05
C SER A 203 -15.40 -33.37 -20.55
N THR A 204 -15.48 -34.38 -21.43
CA THR A 204 -16.68 -34.98 -22.09
C THR A 204 -17.74 -34.02 -22.64
N GLU A 205 -18.27 -33.10 -21.83
CA GLU A 205 -19.30 -32.11 -22.21
C GLU A 205 -19.15 -30.75 -21.48
N MET A 206 -18.08 -30.52 -20.71
CA MET A 206 -17.88 -29.29 -19.94
C MET A 206 -16.42 -28.82 -19.98
N LEU A 207 -16.23 -27.52 -19.78
CA LEU A 207 -14.91 -26.90 -19.66
C LEU A 207 -14.58 -26.65 -18.19
N TYR A 208 -13.46 -27.18 -17.73
CA TYR A 208 -13.03 -27.07 -16.34
C TYR A 208 -11.74 -26.29 -16.19
N PHE A 209 -11.60 -25.66 -15.03
CA PHE A 209 -10.36 -25.10 -14.52
C PHE A 209 -9.81 -25.98 -13.41
N ARG A 210 -8.55 -26.43 -13.52
CA ARG A 210 -7.82 -27.14 -12.46
C ARG A 210 -7.03 -26.13 -11.63
N CYS A 211 -7.37 -26.00 -10.36
CA CYS A 211 -6.69 -25.08 -9.46
C CYS A 211 -5.27 -25.58 -9.14
N GLY A 212 -4.24 -24.77 -9.40
CA GLY A 212 -2.85 -25.11 -9.02
C GLY A 212 -2.59 -25.20 -7.52
N ALA A 213 -3.54 -24.81 -6.65
CA ALA A 213 -3.39 -24.87 -5.19
C ALA A 213 -3.92 -26.15 -4.55
N CYS A 214 -5.09 -26.62 -4.97
CA CYS A 214 -5.73 -27.80 -4.39
C CYS A 214 -5.90 -28.95 -5.40
N ASN A 215 -5.52 -28.75 -6.66
CA ASN A 215 -5.76 -29.65 -7.79
C ASN A 215 -7.25 -29.98 -8.06
N GLY A 216 -8.17 -29.33 -7.35
CA GLY A 216 -9.59 -29.40 -7.59
C GLY A 216 -10.01 -28.75 -8.91
N THR A 217 -11.18 -29.15 -9.41
CA THR A 217 -11.73 -28.69 -10.67
C THR A 217 -12.97 -27.82 -10.46
N SER A 218 -13.02 -26.66 -11.10
CA SER A 218 -14.16 -25.73 -11.10
C SER A 218 -14.73 -25.58 -12.51
N GLY A 219 -16.06 -25.53 -12.62
CA GLY A 219 -16.76 -25.40 -13.91
C GLY A 219 -16.71 -23.97 -14.44
N LEU A 220 -16.11 -23.75 -15.61
CA LEU A 220 -15.90 -22.39 -16.13
C LEU A 220 -17.17 -21.71 -16.66
N LEU A 221 -18.14 -22.49 -17.14
CA LEU A 221 -19.40 -21.92 -17.63
C LEU A 221 -20.20 -21.30 -16.47
N GLY A 222 -20.28 -22.00 -15.33
CA GLY A 222 -20.92 -21.49 -14.11
C GLY A 222 -20.19 -20.25 -13.58
N TRP A 223 -18.85 -20.30 -13.55
CA TRP A 223 -18.05 -19.14 -13.16
C TRP A 223 -18.34 -17.89 -14.00
N VAL A 224 -18.31 -18.02 -15.33
CA VAL A 224 -18.59 -16.88 -16.23
C VAL A 224 -20.04 -16.41 -16.09
N LYS A 225 -20.98 -17.33 -15.91
CA LYS A 225 -22.37 -16.99 -15.62
C LYS A 225 -22.48 -16.08 -14.40
N ASP A 226 -21.88 -16.48 -13.28
CA ASP A 226 -21.96 -15.72 -12.03
C ASP A 226 -21.36 -14.32 -12.20
N VAL A 227 -20.17 -14.22 -12.81
CA VAL A 227 -19.55 -12.92 -13.09
C VAL A 227 -20.46 -12.03 -13.94
N PHE A 228 -21.06 -12.55 -15.02
CA PHE A 228 -21.96 -11.78 -15.87
C PHE A 228 -23.24 -11.36 -15.14
N GLN A 229 -23.87 -12.26 -14.37
CA GLN A 229 -25.11 -11.96 -13.66
C GLN A 229 -24.92 -10.85 -12.62
N TYR A 230 -23.82 -10.87 -11.87
CA TYR A 230 -23.55 -9.85 -10.85
C TYR A 230 -22.95 -8.56 -11.41
N SER A 231 -22.11 -8.66 -12.45
CA SER A 231 -21.22 -7.56 -12.85
C SER A 231 -21.65 -6.87 -14.14
N ALA A 232 -22.24 -7.60 -15.10
CA ALA A 232 -22.57 -7.04 -16.41
C ALA A 232 -23.50 -5.82 -16.37
N PRO A 233 -24.49 -5.71 -15.46
CA PRO A 233 -25.34 -4.53 -15.37
C PRO A 233 -24.60 -3.23 -15.05
N ALA A 234 -23.41 -3.30 -14.44
CA ALA A 234 -22.60 -2.16 -14.04
C ALA A 234 -21.46 -1.85 -15.03
N TRP A 235 -21.27 -2.68 -16.07
CA TRP A 235 -20.20 -2.47 -17.04
C TRP A 235 -20.59 -1.42 -18.09
N ASP A 236 -19.65 -0.52 -18.37
CA ASP A 236 -19.68 0.29 -19.57
C ASP A 236 -19.32 -0.56 -20.81
N ARG A 237 -19.41 0.06 -21.98
CA ARG A 237 -19.13 -0.60 -23.27
C ARG A 237 -17.70 -1.16 -23.33
N ASP A 238 -16.72 -0.40 -22.83
CA ASP A 238 -15.31 -0.78 -22.94
C ASP A 238 -14.98 -1.92 -21.97
N ALA A 239 -15.53 -1.89 -20.75
CA ALA A 239 -15.48 -2.97 -19.79
C ALA A 239 -16.10 -4.23 -20.39
N LEU A 240 -17.32 -4.15 -20.92
CA LEU A 240 -17.98 -5.28 -21.56
C LEU A 240 -17.12 -5.89 -22.68
N ILE A 241 -16.57 -5.09 -23.59
CA ILE A 241 -15.71 -5.60 -24.68
C ILE A 241 -14.48 -6.32 -24.14
N ARG A 242 -13.83 -5.76 -23.09
CA ARG A 242 -12.69 -6.40 -22.42
C ARG A 242 -13.08 -7.74 -21.80
N GLU A 243 -14.21 -7.80 -21.10
CA GLU A 243 -14.71 -9.01 -20.43
C GLU A 243 -15.06 -10.11 -21.43
N LEU A 244 -15.78 -9.76 -22.49
CA LEU A 244 -16.01 -10.64 -23.63
C LEU A 244 -14.70 -11.11 -24.27
N GLY A 245 -13.63 -10.30 -24.21
CA GLY A 245 -12.26 -10.66 -24.56
C GLY A 245 -11.75 -11.91 -23.84
N PHE A 246 -11.94 -11.98 -22.51
CA PHE A 246 -11.53 -13.14 -21.72
C PHE A 246 -12.40 -14.36 -22.02
N VAL A 247 -13.72 -14.18 -22.12
CA VAL A 247 -14.65 -15.28 -22.44
C VAL A 247 -14.32 -15.92 -23.79
N THR A 248 -14.09 -15.12 -24.84
CA THR A 248 -13.64 -15.64 -26.15
C THR A 248 -12.39 -16.50 -26.01
N ARG A 249 -11.39 -16.07 -25.23
CA ARG A 249 -10.13 -16.84 -25.08
C ARG A 249 -10.34 -18.14 -24.33
N VAL A 250 -11.17 -18.14 -23.30
CA VAL A 250 -11.49 -19.35 -22.52
C VAL A 250 -12.26 -20.37 -23.35
N PHE A 251 -13.29 -19.94 -24.08
CA PHE A 251 -14.20 -20.84 -24.79
C PHE A 251 -13.86 -21.09 -26.26
N ARG A 252 -12.81 -20.48 -26.82
CA ARG A 252 -12.41 -20.64 -28.23
C ARG A 252 -12.22 -22.11 -28.64
N ALA A 253 -11.65 -22.92 -27.75
CA ALA A 253 -11.40 -24.34 -27.98
C ALA A 253 -12.38 -25.25 -27.22
N SER A 254 -13.51 -24.69 -26.76
CA SER A 254 -14.50 -25.46 -26.01
C SER A 254 -15.27 -26.39 -26.93
N ASP A 255 -15.31 -27.68 -26.58
CA ASP A 255 -16.17 -28.65 -27.28
C ASP A 255 -17.59 -28.76 -26.73
N ASP A 256 -17.82 -28.26 -25.50
CA ASP A 256 -19.13 -28.15 -24.85
C ASP A 256 -20.12 -27.36 -25.75
N PRO A 257 -21.28 -27.95 -26.14
CA PRO A 257 -22.32 -27.24 -26.90
C PRO A 257 -22.75 -25.92 -26.27
N ARG A 258 -22.82 -25.84 -24.93
CA ARG A 258 -23.18 -24.62 -24.21
C ARG A 258 -22.06 -23.58 -24.29
N GLY A 259 -20.81 -24.02 -24.09
CA GLY A 259 -19.62 -23.19 -24.32
C GLY A 259 -19.51 -22.65 -25.75
N LYS A 260 -19.83 -23.48 -26.76
CA LYS A 260 -19.89 -23.08 -28.18
C LYS A 260 -21.00 -22.04 -28.45
N LYS A 261 -22.20 -22.23 -27.90
CA LYS A 261 -23.29 -21.23 -27.98
C LYS A 261 -22.88 -19.91 -27.34
N LEU A 262 -22.26 -19.94 -26.15
CA LEU A 262 -21.74 -18.75 -25.49
C LEU A 262 -20.69 -18.03 -26.36
N PHE A 263 -19.71 -18.77 -26.89
CA PHE A 263 -18.69 -18.22 -27.77
C PHE A 263 -19.31 -17.52 -28.99
N GLN A 264 -20.30 -18.13 -29.64
CA GLN A 264 -20.99 -17.53 -30.79
C GLN A 264 -21.74 -16.24 -30.43
N LEU A 265 -22.42 -16.20 -29.27
CA LEU A 265 -23.10 -15.00 -28.79
C LEU A 265 -22.10 -13.87 -28.53
N VAL A 266 -20.96 -14.19 -27.90
CA VAL A 266 -19.88 -13.24 -27.64
C VAL A 266 -19.35 -12.62 -28.93
N GLU A 267 -19.09 -13.43 -29.96
CA GLU A 267 -18.61 -12.93 -31.25
C GLU A 267 -19.64 -12.05 -31.97
N LYS A 268 -20.94 -12.39 -31.90
CA LYS A 268 -22.02 -11.53 -32.43
C LYS A 268 -22.06 -10.17 -31.73
N ILE A 269 -21.95 -10.15 -30.40
CA ILE A 269 -21.97 -8.90 -29.61
C ILE A 269 -20.76 -8.04 -29.95
N LYS A 270 -19.56 -8.63 -30.02
CA LYS A 270 -18.34 -7.92 -30.44
C LYS A 270 -18.44 -7.34 -31.84
N GLY A 271 -19.10 -8.05 -32.76
CA GLY A 271 -19.38 -7.58 -34.11
C GLY A 271 -20.47 -6.51 -34.21
N GLY A 272 -21.08 -6.11 -33.09
CA GLY A 272 -22.19 -5.14 -33.07
C GLY A 272 -23.52 -5.70 -33.58
N LEU A 273 -23.63 -7.03 -33.72
CA LEU A 273 -24.80 -7.72 -34.26
C LEU A 273 -25.79 -8.16 -33.17
N ALA A 274 -25.50 -7.89 -31.90
CA ALA A 274 -26.24 -8.40 -30.75
C ALA A 274 -26.01 -7.56 -29.48
N ASP A 275 -26.99 -7.58 -28.57
CA ASP A 275 -26.94 -6.94 -27.25
C ASP A 275 -26.42 -7.93 -26.19
N CYS A 276 -25.67 -7.44 -25.19
CA CYS A 276 -25.17 -8.25 -24.07
C CYS A 276 -26.29 -8.94 -23.27
N ARG A 277 -27.51 -8.39 -23.30
CA ARG A 277 -28.71 -9.00 -22.72
C ARG A 277 -28.94 -10.42 -23.22
N LEU A 278 -28.53 -10.74 -24.45
CA LEU A 278 -28.65 -12.10 -24.99
C LEU A 278 -27.79 -13.13 -24.23
N ILE A 279 -26.63 -12.73 -23.68
CA ILE A 279 -25.83 -13.61 -22.82
C ILE A 279 -26.54 -13.84 -21.49
N LEU A 280 -27.15 -12.80 -20.91
CA LEU A 280 -27.90 -12.94 -19.66
C LEU A 280 -29.14 -13.83 -19.84
N MET A 281 -29.87 -13.66 -20.94
CA MET A 281 -31.00 -14.53 -21.31
C MET A 281 -30.55 -15.98 -21.51
N PHE A 282 -29.43 -16.20 -22.21
CA PHE A 282 -28.85 -17.53 -22.37
C PHE A 282 -28.55 -18.19 -21.02
N PHE A 283 -28.00 -17.45 -20.06
CA PHE A 283 -27.76 -18.00 -18.73
C PHE A 283 -29.05 -18.28 -17.94
N GLN A 284 -30.12 -17.52 -18.15
CA GLN A 284 -31.44 -17.80 -17.56
C GLN A 284 -32.11 -19.05 -18.17
N GLU A 285 -31.95 -19.28 -19.48
CA GLU A 285 -32.41 -20.50 -20.16
C GLU A 285 -31.74 -21.75 -19.59
N LEU A 286 -30.45 -21.66 -19.25
CA LEU A 286 -29.70 -22.78 -18.66
C LEU A 286 -30.19 -23.19 -17.26
N ASP A 287 -30.79 -22.27 -16.51
CA ASP A 287 -31.33 -22.53 -15.16
C ASP A 287 -32.78 -23.03 -15.18
N SER A 288 -33.43 -23.00 -16.35
CA SER A 288 -34.82 -23.43 -16.48
C SER A 288 -34.90 -24.97 -16.38
N PRO A 289 -35.72 -25.53 -15.46
CA PRO A 289 -35.76 -26.97 -15.17
C PRO A 289 -36.20 -27.83 -16.38
N SER A 290 -36.76 -27.22 -17.41
CA SER A 290 -37.23 -27.86 -18.64
C SER A 290 -36.12 -28.25 -19.63
N SER A 291 -34.85 -27.92 -19.36
CA SER A 291 -33.73 -28.18 -20.28
C SER A 291 -33.09 -29.58 -20.14
N SER A 292 -33.63 -30.43 -19.25
CA SER A 292 -33.27 -31.85 -19.13
C SER A 292 -34.23 -32.78 -19.88
N SER A 293 -34.65 -32.42 -21.10
CA SER A 293 -35.27 -33.39 -21.99
C SER A 293 -35.15 -33.00 -23.46
N SER A 294 -34.62 -33.94 -24.23
CA SER A 294 -34.71 -34.12 -25.69
C SER A 294 -34.04 -33.09 -26.60
N LEU A 295 -32.93 -33.53 -27.20
CA LEU A 295 -32.75 -33.37 -28.65
C LEU A 295 -33.96 -33.98 -29.36
N GLY A 296 -34.68 -33.19 -30.16
CA GLY A 296 -35.74 -33.74 -31.00
C GLY A 296 -36.71 -32.70 -31.55
N ASN A 297 -36.60 -32.47 -32.85
CA ASN A 297 -37.59 -31.91 -33.77
C ASN A 297 -37.99 -30.43 -33.66
N GLY A 298 -37.78 -29.74 -34.79
CA GLY A 298 -38.47 -28.51 -35.11
C GLY A 298 -39.98 -28.74 -35.21
N GLY A 299 -40.73 -27.85 -34.58
CA GLY A 299 -42.18 -27.81 -34.60
C GLY A 299 -42.62 -26.53 -33.91
N GLN A 300 -42.88 -25.49 -34.69
CA GLN A 300 -43.40 -24.22 -34.20
C GLN A 300 -44.85 -24.43 -33.75
N LEU A 301 -45.05 -24.70 -32.45
CA LEU A 301 -46.37 -24.67 -31.83
C LEU A 301 -46.67 -23.23 -31.40
N LEU A 302 -47.65 -22.62 -32.08
CA LEU A 302 -48.23 -21.34 -31.70
C LEU A 302 -48.98 -21.54 -30.37
N MET A 303 -48.47 -20.96 -29.29
CA MET A 303 -49.12 -21.00 -27.98
C MET A 303 -50.40 -20.17 -28.01
N ALA A 304 -51.44 -20.65 -27.33
CA ALA A 304 -52.71 -19.93 -27.23
C ALA A 304 -52.49 -18.57 -26.52
N PRO A 305 -53.11 -17.46 -26.99
CA PRO A 305 -52.90 -16.13 -26.43
C PRO A 305 -53.08 -16.03 -24.90
N GLN A 306 -54.00 -16.82 -24.35
CA GLN A 306 -54.27 -16.85 -22.91
C GLN A 306 -53.09 -17.41 -22.10
N GLU A 307 -52.48 -18.51 -22.55
CA GLU A 307 -51.32 -19.11 -21.87
C GLU A 307 -50.05 -18.27 -22.03
N ALA A 308 -49.97 -17.43 -23.07
CA ALA A 308 -48.90 -16.45 -23.22
C ALA A 308 -49.09 -15.29 -22.22
N CYS A 309 -50.33 -14.81 -22.03
CA CYS A 309 -50.65 -13.78 -21.04
C CYS A 309 -50.43 -14.28 -19.60
N ASP A 310 -50.83 -15.51 -19.28
CA ASP A 310 -50.67 -16.08 -17.94
C ASP A 310 -49.18 -16.26 -17.58
N ARG A 311 -48.36 -16.72 -18.53
CA ARG A 311 -46.90 -16.78 -18.34
C ARG A 311 -46.24 -15.41 -18.22
N VAL A 312 -46.72 -14.42 -18.96
CA VAL A 312 -46.23 -13.03 -18.81
C VAL A 312 -46.60 -12.46 -17.44
N ALA A 313 -47.79 -12.79 -16.92
CA ALA A 313 -48.22 -12.39 -15.59
C ALA A 313 -47.36 -13.02 -14.47
N GLU A 314 -47.05 -14.32 -14.57
CA GLU A 314 -46.15 -15.00 -13.62
C GLU A 314 -44.73 -14.41 -13.65
N VAL A 315 -44.16 -14.20 -14.85
CA VAL A 315 -42.83 -13.59 -14.98
C VAL A 315 -42.82 -12.16 -14.46
N ALA A 316 -43.87 -11.38 -14.72
CA ALA A 316 -44.01 -10.02 -14.19
C ALA A 316 -44.10 -10.02 -12.66
N GLN A 317 -44.85 -10.93 -12.05
CA GLN A 317 -44.93 -11.05 -10.59
C GLN A 317 -43.59 -11.47 -9.97
N GLU A 318 -42.87 -12.41 -10.59
CA GLU A 318 -41.56 -12.84 -10.09
C GLU A 318 -40.49 -11.74 -10.24
N VAL A 319 -40.54 -10.95 -11.33
CA VAL A 319 -39.67 -9.77 -11.48
C VAL A 319 -39.98 -8.71 -10.43
N LEU A 320 -41.26 -8.49 -10.11
CA LEU A 320 -41.66 -7.54 -9.07
C LEU A 320 -41.16 -8.01 -7.69
N ARG A 321 -41.32 -9.29 -7.37
CA ARG A 321 -40.82 -9.89 -6.12
C ARG A 321 -39.30 -9.79 -5.99
N LYS A 322 -38.56 -10.02 -7.08
CA LYS A 322 -37.09 -9.84 -7.11
C LYS A 322 -36.68 -8.38 -6.95
N LEU A 323 -37.41 -7.45 -7.56
CA LEU A 323 -37.17 -6.01 -7.39
C LEU A 323 -37.41 -5.56 -5.95
N GLU A 324 -38.46 -6.07 -5.29
CA GLU A 324 -38.74 -5.82 -3.88
C GLU A 324 -37.63 -6.37 -2.99
N MET A 325 -37.19 -7.61 -3.18
CA MET A 325 -36.05 -8.17 -2.42
C MET A 325 -34.76 -7.36 -2.62
N VAL A 326 -34.48 -6.89 -3.84
CA VAL A 326 -33.32 -6.03 -4.11
C VAL A 326 -33.50 -4.65 -3.46
N GLY A 327 -34.71 -4.12 -3.42
CA GLY A 327 -35.06 -2.89 -2.71
C GLY A 327 -34.81 -3.00 -1.21
N ASP A 328 -35.29 -4.06 -0.59
CA ASP A 328 -35.13 -4.34 0.84
C ASP A 328 -33.67 -4.57 1.21
N GLU A 329 -32.93 -5.32 0.39
CA GLU A 329 -31.51 -5.57 0.62
C GLU A 329 -30.69 -4.28 0.47
N LYS A 330 -30.98 -3.44 -0.54
CA LYS A 330 -30.37 -2.11 -0.67
C LYS A 330 -30.70 -1.21 0.53
N MET A 331 -31.93 -1.26 1.03
CA MET A 331 -32.32 -0.50 2.22
C MET A 331 -31.58 -0.99 3.47
N ARG A 332 -31.42 -2.30 3.64
CA ARG A 332 -30.62 -2.91 4.71
C ARG A 332 -29.16 -2.50 4.62
N MET A 333 -28.57 -2.54 3.43
CA MET A 333 -27.19 -2.09 3.19
C MET A 333 -27.02 -0.60 3.49
N LEU A 334 -27.96 0.26 3.08
CA LEU A 334 -27.94 1.69 3.39
C LEU A 334 -28.00 1.94 4.91
N LYS A 335 -28.87 1.21 5.61
CA LYS A 335 -28.99 1.31 7.08
C LYS A 335 -27.70 0.89 7.78
N ASN A 336 -27.08 -0.20 7.33
CA ASN A 336 -25.79 -0.65 7.85
C ASN A 336 -24.68 0.36 7.54
N ALA A 337 -24.63 0.92 6.33
CA ALA A 337 -23.66 1.92 5.95
C ALA A 337 -23.78 3.19 6.81
N ARG A 338 -25.02 3.63 7.11
CA ARG A 338 -25.26 4.74 8.05
C ARG A 338 -24.77 4.43 9.46
N LEU A 339 -25.06 3.24 9.99
CA LEU A 339 -24.58 2.83 11.32
C LEU A 339 -23.04 2.79 11.38
N SER A 340 -22.38 2.32 10.32
CA SER A 340 -20.92 2.34 10.21
C SER A 340 -20.35 3.76 10.12
N LEU A 341 -21.04 4.66 9.42
CA LEU A 341 -20.65 6.07 9.36
C LEU A 341 -20.78 6.74 10.74
N ASP A 342 -21.90 6.54 11.43
CA ASP A 342 -22.12 7.06 12.79
C ASP A 342 -21.09 6.52 13.79
N ALA A 343 -20.69 5.25 13.64
CA ALA A 343 -19.63 4.65 14.45
C ALA A 343 -18.27 5.31 14.18
N CYS A 344 -17.95 5.55 12.91
CA CYS A 344 -16.73 6.25 12.50
C CYS A 344 -16.72 7.70 13.03
N GLU A 345 -17.84 8.41 12.94
CA GLU A 345 -17.95 9.80 13.41
C GLU A 345 -17.76 9.89 14.94
N ARG A 346 -18.31 8.95 15.71
CA ARG A 346 -18.05 8.85 17.15
C ARG A 346 -16.57 8.57 17.44
N GLU A 347 -15.93 7.66 16.70
CA GLU A 347 -14.50 7.37 16.88
C GLU A 347 -13.63 8.60 16.61
N VAL A 348 -13.98 9.39 15.58
CA VAL A 348 -13.31 10.65 15.27
C VAL A 348 -13.47 11.66 16.41
N GLN A 349 -14.68 11.80 16.97
CA GLN A 349 -14.93 12.68 18.10
C GLN A 349 -14.16 12.25 19.36
N ASP A 350 -14.09 10.96 19.66
CA ASP A 350 -13.35 10.45 20.82
C ASP A 350 -11.84 10.65 20.65
N LYS A 351 -11.31 10.43 19.45
CA LYS A 351 -9.91 10.74 19.13
C LYS A 351 -9.61 12.23 19.24
N ALA A 352 -10.54 13.10 18.85
CA ALA A 352 -10.37 14.55 19.02
C ALA A 352 -10.30 14.94 20.50
N LYS A 353 -11.13 14.35 21.37
CA LYS A 353 -11.05 14.56 22.83
C LYS A 353 -9.72 14.08 23.41
N GLN A 354 -9.27 12.88 23.04
CA GLN A 354 -7.98 12.34 23.48
C GLN A 354 -6.81 13.22 23.05
N LEU A 355 -6.86 13.81 21.84
CA LEU A 355 -5.84 14.74 21.37
C LEU A 355 -5.78 16.00 22.25
N GLU A 356 -6.94 16.56 22.62
CA GLU A 356 -6.99 17.74 23.50
C GLU A 356 -6.48 17.44 24.92
N GLU A 357 -6.81 16.27 25.48
CA GLU A 357 -6.25 15.80 26.75
C GLU A 357 -4.73 15.68 26.70
N LEU A 358 -4.19 15.07 25.63
CA LEU A 358 -2.75 14.95 25.42
C LEU A 358 -2.05 16.31 25.26
N LYS A 359 -2.69 17.26 24.57
CA LYS A 359 -2.15 18.63 24.46
C LYS A 359 -2.09 19.32 25.82
N LEU A 360 -3.14 19.18 26.64
CA LEU A 360 -3.17 19.75 27.98
C LEU A 360 -2.08 19.14 28.87
N GLU A 361 -1.90 17.82 28.80
CA GLU A 361 -0.85 17.14 29.56
C GLU A 361 0.56 17.58 29.11
N ARG A 362 0.78 17.68 27.79
CA ARG A 362 2.04 18.20 27.24
C ARG A 362 2.30 19.64 27.67
N GLN A 363 1.26 20.47 27.76
CA GLN A 363 1.39 21.85 28.24
C GLN A 363 1.78 21.90 29.72
N LYS A 364 1.22 21.03 30.57
CA LYS A 364 1.64 20.91 31.98
C LYS A 364 3.10 20.47 32.10
N GLN A 365 3.52 19.49 31.30
CA GLN A 365 4.91 19.02 31.27
C GLN A 365 5.88 20.12 30.84
N LEU A 366 5.51 20.93 29.83
CA LEU A 366 6.30 22.08 29.41
C LEU A 366 6.43 23.13 30.52
N GLN A 367 5.33 23.47 31.20
CA GLN A 367 5.35 24.42 32.32
C GLN A 367 6.25 23.93 33.48
N GLU A 368 6.22 22.63 33.77
CA GLU A 368 7.09 22.07 34.81
C GLU A 368 8.56 22.07 34.40
N LEU A 369 8.87 21.73 33.14
CA LEU A 369 10.21 21.86 32.60
C LEU A 369 10.73 23.31 32.65
N GLU A 370 9.90 24.29 32.30
CA GLU A 370 10.26 25.71 32.41
C GLU A 370 10.55 26.12 33.87
N ARG A 371 9.77 25.61 34.84
CA ARG A 371 10.04 25.82 36.27
C ARG A 371 11.39 25.23 36.67
N ILE A 372 11.68 24.00 36.26
CA ILE A 372 12.95 23.33 36.56
C ILE A 372 14.12 24.11 35.94
N VAL A 373 14.03 24.51 34.67
CA VAL A 373 15.06 25.31 34.00
C VAL A 373 15.32 26.61 34.75
N ARG A 374 14.26 27.31 35.17
CA ARG A 374 14.40 28.56 35.95
C ARG A 374 15.09 28.34 37.29
N LEU A 375 14.78 27.25 37.99
CA LEU A 375 15.44 26.90 39.25
C LEU A 375 16.93 26.56 39.01
N LYS A 376 17.23 25.77 37.97
CA LYS A 376 18.61 25.44 37.61
C LYS A 376 19.42 26.67 37.21
N GLN A 377 18.82 27.63 36.51
CA GLN A 377 19.49 28.89 36.21
C GLN A 377 19.86 29.64 37.49
N LYS A 378 18.94 29.75 38.45
CA LYS A 378 19.22 30.37 39.75
C LYS A 378 20.30 29.63 40.55
N GLU A 379 20.30 28.29 40.51
CA GLU A 379 21.37 27.50 41.12
C GLU A 379 22.74 27.84 40.51
N VAL A 380 22.83 27.89 39.18
CA VAL A 380 24.06 28.26 38.46
C VAL A 380 24.54 29.65 38.89
N ASP A 381 23.65 30.64 38.97
CA ASP A 381 24.00 32.00 39.39
C ASP A 381 24.58 32.03 40.82
N ILE A 382 24.00 31.26 41.74
CA ILE A 382 24.49 31.14 43.13
C ILE A 382 25.86 30.45 43.16
N PHE A 383 26.06 29.38 42.39
CA PHE A 383 27.35 28.69 42.31
C PHE A 383 28.43 29.62 41.75
N GLN A 384 28.12 30.40 40.73
CA GLN A 384 29.05 31.38 40.16
C GLN A 384 29.42 32.44 41.20
N LEU A 385 28.44 33.00 41.92
CA LEU A 385 28.68 34.00 42.95
C LEU A 385 29.56 33.47 44.10
N LYS A 386 29.38 32.20 44.48
CA LYS A 386 30.24 31.52 45.46
C LYS A 386 31.66 31.31 44.93
N ALA A 387 31.81 30.88 43.68
CA ALA A 387 33.12 30.72 43.04
C ALA A 387 33.88 32.05 43.00
N ASP A 388 33.22 33.14 42.65
CA ASP A 388 33.81 34.48 42.61
C ASP A 388 34.19 35.01 44.01
N ALA A 389 33.39 34.67 45.03
CA ALA A 389 33.72 35.00 46.42
C ALA A 389 34.96 34.22 46.91
N ALA A 390 35.01 32.92 46.63
CA ALA A 390 36.15 32.07 46.97
C ALA A 390 37.44 32.55 46.28
N LYS A 391 37.36 32.92 44.99
CA LYS A 391 38.47 33.50 44.24
C LYS A 391 39.00 34.77 44.89
N ARG A 392 38.12 35.72 45.24
CA ARG A 392 38.51 36.97 45.93
C ARG A 392 39.12 36.73 47.30
N GLN A 393 38.70 35.69 48.02
CA GLN A 393 39.29 35.34 49.31
C GLN A 393 40.68 34.72 49.14
N ALA A 394 40.86 33.82 48.17
CA ALA A 394 42.16 33.25 47.83
C ALA A 394 43.17 34.33 47.43
N GLU A 395 42.77 35.29 46.58
CA GLU A 395 43.61 36.42 46.20
C GLU A 395 44.03 37.29 47.40
N ARG A 396 43.12 37.52 48.37
CA ARG A 396 43.44 38.26 49.60
C ARG A 396 44.45 37.52 50.48
N LEU A 397 44.26 36.21 50.67
CA LEU A 397 45.19 35.37 51.42
C LEU A 397 46.57 35.33 50.74
N GLN A 398 46.60 35.26 49.42
CA GLN A 398 47.85 35.31 48.65
C GLN A 398 48.60 36.63 48.85
N ARG A 399 47.90 37.78 48.80
CA ARG A 399 48.52 39.09 49.09
C ARG A 399 49.05 39.18 50.51
N PHE A 400 48.31 38.67 51.50
CA PHE A 400 48.76 38.64 52.89
C PHE A 400 50.00 37.75 53.08
N ALA A 401 50.03 36.57 52.44
CA ALA A 401 51.18 35.68 52.48
C ALA A 401 52.43 36.34 51.85
N LEU A 402 52.27 37.00 50.71
CA LEU A 402 53.35 37.75 50.06
C LEU A 402 53.86 38.89 50.95
N ALA A 403 52.97 39.69 51.55
CA ALA A 403 53.36 40.76 52.47
C ALA A 403 54.10 40.21 53.70
N LYS A 404 53.60 39.13 54.32
CA LYS A 404 54.26 38.49 55.46
C LYS A 404 55.64 37.94 55.10
N SER A 405 55.80 37.36 53.91
CA SER A 405 57.11 36.88 53.43
C SER A 405 58.09 38.04 53.19
N ALA A 406 57.59 39.19 52.71
CA ALA A 406 58.40 40.39 52.54
C ALA A 406 58.84 40.97 53.89
N ASP A 407 57.94 41.09 54.87
CA ASP A 407 58.28 41.54 56.23
C ASP A 407 59.28 40.60 56.91
N GLN A 408 59.11 39.28 56.76
CA GLN A 408 60.07 38.29 57.28
C GLN A 408 61.44 38.42 56.62
N SER A 409 61.49 38.70 55.32
CA SER A 409 62.76 38.95 54.61
C SER A 409 63.43 40.23 55.11
N GLN A 410 62.68 41.32 55.31
CA GLN A 410 63.20 42.58 55.86
C GLN A 410 63.68 42.43 57.31
N GLN A 411 62.95 41.69 58.15
CA GLN A 411 63.38 41.38 59.51
C GLN A 411 64.66 40.54 59.50
N HIS A 412 64.78 39.53 58.65
CA HIS A 412 66.01 38.76 58.47
C HIS A 412 67.18 39.64 58.04
N TYR A 413 66.98 40.54 57.08
CA TYR A 413 67.98 41.53 56.68
C TYR A 413 68.41 42.44 57.84
N ALA A 414 67.47 42.94 58.66
CA ALA A 414 67.77 43.81 59.80
C ALA A 414 68.51 43.09 60.94
N THR A 415 68.14 41.85 61.28
CA THR A 415 68.87 41.04 62.28
C THR A 415 70.26 40.64 61.80
N THR A 416 70.44 40.37 60.51
CA THR A 416 71.76 40.02 59.96
C THR A 416 72.69 41.25 59.96
N TYR A 417 72.17 42.45 59.71
CA TYR A 417 72.94 43.69 59.75
C TYR A 417 73.38 44.06 61.19
N ASN A 418 72.51 43.85 62.17
CA ASN A 418 72.82 44.09 63.60
C ASN A 418 73.70 43.00 64.25
N SER A 419 74.06 41.94 63.52
CA SER A 419 75.00 40.90 63.98
C SER A 419 76.43 41.08 63.46
N PHE A 420 76.73 42.19 62.78
CA PHE A 420 78.07 42.54 62.27
C PHE A 420 78.65 43.84 62.89
N GLU A 421 78.10 44.34 64.00
CA GLU A 421 78.74 45.35 64.86
C GLU A 421 79.44 44.72 66.06
#